data_AF-A0A8T2XDS7-F1
#
_entry.id   AF-A0A8T2XDS7-F1
#
_cell.length_a   1.000
_cell.length_b   1.000
_cell.length_c   1.000
_cell.angle_alpha   90.00
_cell.angle_beta   90.00
_cell.angle_gamma   90.00
#
_symmetry.space_group_name_H-M   'P 1'
#
loop_
_entity.id
_entity.type
_entity.pdbx_description
1 polymer ?
#
loop_
_entity_poly.entity_id
_entity_poly.type
_entity_poly.pdbx_seq_one_letter_code
_entity_poly.pdbx_strand_id
1 'polypeptide(L)'
;MDSKNRIMIFAAIVLYLFLHFPSQTEAGVELATPNEKAIAEKALEIARKVSVDTGVFFTGLAQTNPAHKTALEQCATNFKEAVQFLNLLGLQGGTASLDVHYGLDEVNQCQDALTSGHVQIDSATSTIQKWKTVYDAADATVATLEN
;
A
#
# COMPACT_ATOMS: atom_id res chain seq x y z
N MET A 1 17.04 -21.84 17.92
CA MET A 1 18.16 -21.02 17.39
C MET A 1 18.37 -19.87 18.37
N ASP A 2 19.56 -19.79 18.98
CA ASP A 2 19.84 -18.85 20.07
C ASP A 2 19.73 -17.38 19.62
N SER A 3 19.32 -16.49 20.54
CA SER A 3 19.09 -15.06 20.27
C SER A 3 20.34 -14.37 19.68
N LYS A 4 21.54 -14.75 20.16
CA LYS A 4 22.81 -14.23 19.64
C LYS A 4 23.04 -14.62 18.19
N ASN A 5 22.61 -15.82 17.81
CA ASN A 5 22.75 -16.32 16.45
C ASN A 5 21.83 -15.57 15.46
N ARG A 6 20.67 -15.08 15.93
CA ARG A 6 19.76 -14.28 15.10
C ARG A 6 20.31 -12.87 14.86
N ILE A 7 20.84 -12.23 15.90
CA ILE A 7 21.44 -10.87 15.79
C ILE A 7 22.63 -10.86 14.82
N MET A 8 23.47 -11.89 14.88
CA MET A 8 24.64 -12.02 13.99
C MET A 8 24.23 -12.17 12.52
N ILE A 9 23.13 -12.91 12.24
CA ILE A 9 22.60 -13.06 10.87
C ILE A 9 22.05 -11.73 10.35
N PHE A 10 21.27 -11.01 11.16
CA PHE A 10 20.74 -9.70 10.75
C PHE A 10 21.84 -8.67 10.52
N ALA A 11 22.86 -8.62 11.37
CA ALA A 11 24.00 -7.72 11.20
C ALA A 11 24.80 -8.01 9.91
N ALA A 12 24.99 -9.29 9.59
CA ALA A 12 25.68 -9.71 8.36
C ALA A 12 24.91 -9.34 7.10
N ILE A 13 23.57 -9.45 7.09
CA ILE A 13 22.71 -9.06 5.96
C ILE A 13 22.76 -7.55 5.75
N VAL A 14 22.64 -6.77 6.83
CA VAL A 14 22.70 -5.30 6.76
C VAL A 14 24.04 -4.82 6.23
N LEU A 15 25.15 -5.38 6.73
CA LEU A 15 26.49 -5.06 6.23
C LEU A 15 26.69 -5.49 4.76
N TYR A 16 26.16 -6.64 4.36
CA TYR A 16 26.23 -7.09 2.96
C TYR A 16 25.50 -6.12 2.03
N LEU A 17 24.34 -5.62 2.45
CA LEU A 17 23.61 -4.58 1.71
C LEU A 17 24.43 -3.29 1.64
N PHE A 18 24.90 -2.75 2.77
CA PHE A 18 25.69 -1.52 2.79
C PHE A 18 27.00 -1.59 1.99
N LEU A 19 27.64 -2.76 1.90
CA LEU A 19 28.89 -2.94 1.15
C LEU A 19 28.66 -3.26 -0.34
N HIS A 20 27.46 -3.69 -0.75
CA HIS A 20 27.07 -3.88 -2.15
C HIS A 20 26.25 -2.72 -2.72
N PHE A 21 25.95 -1.68 -1.92
CA PHE A 21 25.42 -0.43 -2.43
C PHE A 21 26.55 0.36 -3.10
N PRO A 22 26.51 0.59 -4.42
CA PRO A 22 27.44 1.52 -5.05
C PRO A 22 27.17 2.92 -4.48
N SER A 23 28.21 3.57 -3.97
CA SER A 23 28.09 4.94 -3.45
C SER A 23 27.58 5.85 -4.57
N GLN A 24 26.41 6.45 -4.37
CA GLN A 24 25.86 7.40 -5.33
C GLN A 24 26.77 8.62 -5.45
N THR A 25 27.33 8.79 -6.64
CA THR A 25 27.71 10.09 -7.18
C THR A 25 27.35 10.04 -8.65
N GLU A 26 26.14 10.50 -8.96
CA GLU A 26 25.80 11.33 -10.11
C GLU A 26 24.29 11.48 -10.12
N ALA A 27 23.82 12.73 -10.03
CA ALA A 27 22.46 13.11 -10.34
C ALA A 27 22.25 12.92 -11.85
N GLY A 28 22.05 11.68 -12.27
CA GLY A 28 21.46 11.33 -13.54
C GLY A 28 19.99 11.06 -13.28
N VAL A 29 19.10 11.88 -13.85
CA VAL A 29 17.72 11.44 -14.07
C VAL A 29 17.84 10.21 -14.95
N GLU A 30 17.80 9.03 -14.33
CA GLU A 30 17.67 7.77 -15.04
C GLU A 30 16.26 7.81 -15.62
N LEU A 31 16.19 8.17 -16.91
CA LEU A 31 14.93 8.14 -17.66
C LEU A 31 14.43 6.71 -17.60
N ALA A 32 13.47 6.47 -16.71
CA ALA A 32 12.77 5.20 -16.60
C ALA A 32 12.49 4.66 -17.99
N THR A 33 12.85 3.41 -18.21
CA THR A 33 12.54 2.76 -19.47
C THR A 33 11.02 2.77 -19.65
N PRO A 34 10.49 2.87 -20.89
CA PRO A 34 9.06 2.88 -21.13
C PRO A 34 8.30 1.72 -20.45
N ASN A 35 8.99 0.60 -20.19
CA ASN A 35 8.47 -0.56 -19.49
C ASN A 35 8.27 -0.32 -17.99
N GLU A 36 9.20 0.34 -17.30
CA GLU A 36 9.10 0.62 -15.85
C GLU A 36 7.97 1.60 -15.56
N LYS A 37 7.87 2.66 -16.38
CA LYS A 37 6.75 3.60 -16.28
C LYS A 37 5.40 2.90 -16.49
N ALA A 38 5.28 2.06 -17.52
CA ALA A 38 4.05 1.32 -17.78
C ALA A 38 3.70 0.33 -16.65
N ILE A 39 4.70 -0.27 -16.00
CA ILE A 39 4.50 -1.15 -14.85
C ILE A 39 3.94 -0.35 -13.66
N ALA A 40 4.50 0.81 -13.34
CA ALA A 40 3.99 1.64 -12.25
C ALA A 40 2.59 2.20 -12.53
N GLU A 41 2.32 2.68 -13.76
CA GLU A 41 0.99 3.08 -14.19
C GLU A 41 -0.02 1.94 -14.00
N LYS A 42 0.39 0.71 -14.34
CA LYS A 42 -0.45 -0.47 -14.17
C LYS A 42 -0.66 -0.83 -12.70
N ALA A 43 0.37 -0.74 -11.86
CA ALA A 43 0.27 -1.01 -10.44
C ALA A 43 -0.69 -0.02 -9.76
N LEU A 44 -0.61 1.27 -10.10
CA LEU A 44 -1.54 2.30 -9.62
C LEU A 44 -2.98 2.05 -10.12
N GLU A 45 -3.16 1.66 -11.38
CA GLU A 45 -4.48 1.31 -11.92
C GLU A 45 -5.10 0.13 -11.15
N ILE A 46 -4.30 -0.90 -10.87
CA ILE A 46 -4.72 -2.07 -10.08
C ILE A 46 -5.07 -1.64 -8.66
N ALA A 47 -4.21 -0.86 -8.00
CA ALA A 47 -4.46 -0.35 -6.66
C ALA A 47 -5.78 0.41 -6.61
N ARG A 48 -6.00 1.32 -7.56
CA ARG A 48 -7.22 2.13 -7.64
C ARG A 48 -8.46 1.28 -7.84
N LYS A 49 -8.40 0.32 -8.77
CA LYS A 49 -9.53 -0.60 -9.02
C LYS A 49 -9.85 -1.43 -7.78
N VAL A 50 -8.83 -2.00 -7.15
CA VAL A 50 -8.99 -2.83 -5.95
C VAL A 50 -9.55 -2.00 -4.78
N SER A 51 -9.20 -0.72 -4.65
CA SER A 51 -9.82 0.20 -3.69
C SER A 51 -11.31 0.41 -3.93
N VAL A 52 -11.72 0.62 -5.19
CA VAL A 52 -13.15 0.71 -5.56
C VAL A 52 -13.89 -0.57 -5.17
N ASP A 53 -13.37 -1.73 -5.60
CA ASP A 53 -13.99 -3.03 -5.31
C ASP A 53 -14.10 -3.28 -3.80
N THR A 54 -13.08 -2.86 -3.04
CA THR A 54 -13.04 -3.03 -1.58
C THR A 54 -14.04 -2.11 -0.87
N GLY A 55 -14.21 -0.87 -1.33
CA GLY A 55 -15.25 0.03 -0.81
C GLY A 55 -16.67 -0.53 -1.01
N VAL A 56 -16.94 -1.13 -2.18
CA VAL A 56 -18.20 -1.84 -2.46
C VAL A 56 -18.37 -3.05 -1.56
N PHE A 57 -17.31 -3.84 -1.36
CA PHE A 57 -17.32 -4.98 -0.44
C PHE A 57 -17.71 -4.56 0.99
N PHE A 58 -17.10 -3.51 1.54
CA PHE A 58 -17.42 -3.03 2.88
C PHE A 58 -18.83 -2.45 2.98
N THR A 59 -19.32 -1.80 1.92
CA THR A 59 -20.72 -1.34 1.84
C THR A 59 -21.70 -2.51 1.93
N GLY A 60 -21.46 -3.59 1.19
CA GLY A 60 -22.29 -4.80 1.26
C GLY A 60 -22.18 -5.52 2.60
N LEU A 61 -20.98 -5.53 3.19
CA LEU A 61 -20.76 -6.14 4.50
C LEU A 61 -21.51 -5.38 5.60
N ALA A 62 -21.55 -4.04 5.54
CA ALA A 62 -22.30 -3.21 6.47
C ALA A 62 -23.82 -3.48 6.46
N GLN A 63 -24.38 -3.83 5.30
CA GLN A 63 -25.80 -4.17 5.15
C GLN A 63 -26.16 -5.50 5.82
N THR A 64 -25.22 -6.46 5.81
CA THR A 64 -25.43 -7.81 6.34
C THR A 64 -24.99 -7.95 7.80
N ASN A 65 -24.25 -6.97 8.34
CA ASN A 65 -23.70 -7.00 9.70
C ASN A 65 -24.07 -5.72 10.48
N PRO A 66 -25.35 -5.55 10.86
CA PRO A 66 -25.83 -4.32 11.49
C PRO A 66 -25.14 -3.99 12.82
N ALA A 67 -24.66 -5.00 13.56
CA ALA A 67 -23.91 -4.82 14.81
C ALA A 67 -22.57 -4.08 14.62
N HIS A 68 -21.98 -4.16 13.42
CA HIS A 68 -20.70 -3.54 13.07
C HIS A 68 -20.83 -2.45 12.01
N LYS A 69 -22.08 -2.02 11.72
CA LYS A 69 -22.40 -1.16 10.58
C LYS A 69 -21.51 0.09 10.51
N THR A 70 -21.35 0.81 11.61
CA THR A 70 -20.55 2.04 11.67
C THR A 70 -19.09 1.81 11.27
N ALA A 71 -18.43 0.77 11.81
CA ALA A 71 -17.04 0.47 11.48
C ALA A 71 -16.89 0.05 10.00
N LEU A 72 -17.85 -0.71 9.48
CA LEU A 72 -17.86 -1.17 8.09
C LEU A 72 -18.13 -0.02 7.10
N GLU A 73 -19.03 0.90 7.42
CA GLU A 73 -19.28 2.11 6.64
C GLU A 73 -18.08 3.08 6.66
N GLN A 74 -17.39 3.18 7.80
CA GLN A 74 -16.13 3.93 7.88
C GLN A 74 -15.10 3.34 6.93
N CYS A 75 -14.89 2.03 6.95
CA CYS A 75 -14.02 1.36 5.99
C CYS A 75 -14.41 1.67 4.54
N ALA A 76 -15.69 1.55 4.18
CA ALA A 76 -16.15 1.89 2.83
C ALA A 76 -15.82 3.35 2.45
N THR A 77 -15.87 4.27 3.41
CA THR A 77 -15.54 5.69 3.23
C THR A 77 -14.04 5.88 3.00
N ASN A 78 -13.19 5.28 3.84
CA ASN A 78 -11.74 5.35 3.70
C ASN A 78 -11.28 4.81 2.33
N PHE A 79 -11.86 3.71 1.84
CA PHE A 79 -11.55 3.21 0.50
C PHE A 79 -11.98 4.16 -0.62
N LYS A 80 -13.06 4.93 -0.43
CA LYS A 80 -13.46 5.98 -1.37
C LYS A 80 -12.46 7.15 -1.37
N GLU A 81 -11.88 7.48 -0.21
CA GLU A 81 -10.83 8.50 -0.08
C GLU A 81 -9.52 8.02 -0.69
N ALA A 82 -9.12 6.77 -0.44
CA ALA A 82 -7.95 6.15 -1.06
C ALA A 82 -7.99 6.19 -2.60
N VAL A 83 -9.17 6.04 -3.22
CA VAL A 83 -9.36 6.18 -4.68
C VAL A 83 -9.10 7.60 -5.18
N GLN A 84 -9.32 8.62 -4.35
CA GLN A 84 -9.05 10.02 -4.71
C GLN A 84 -7.55 10.31 -4.73
N PHE A 85 -6.80 9.71 -3.80
CA PHE A 85 -5.36 9.85 -3.74
C PHE A 85 -4.65 9.13 -4.89
N LEU A 86 -5.11 7.93 -5.29
CA LEU A 86 -4.53 7.18 -6.40
C LEU A 86 -4.86 7.79 -7.79
N ASN A 87 -4.46 9.03 -7.99
CA ASN A 87 -4.57 9.71 -9.26
C ASN A 87 -3.45 9.23 -10.20
N LEU A 88 -3.84 8.68 -11.35
CA LEU A 88 -2.89 8.20 -12.36
C LEU A 88 -2.04 9.32 -12.96
N LEU A 89 -2.43 10.60 -12.76
CA LEU A 89 -1.62 11.76 -13.14
C LEU A 89 -0.43 12.01 -12.19
N GLY A 90 -0.41 11.42 -10.99
CA GLY A 90 0.68 11.60 -10.01
C GLY A 90 2.05 11.25 -10.57
N LEU A 91 2.13 10.25 -11.46
CA LEU A 91 3.38 9.86 -12.14
C LEU A 91 3.93 10.94 -13.09
N GLN A 92 3.07 11.83 -13.59
CA GLN A 92 3.51 12.95 -14.42
C GLN A 92 4.00 14.13 -13.57
N GLY A 93 3.54 14.22 -12.31
CA GLY A 93 3.88 15.27 -11.36
C GLY A 93 4.99 14.91 -10.37
N GLY A 94 5.46 13.66 -10.34
CA GLY A 94 6.43 13.17 -9.35
C GLY A 94 5.86 13.09 -7.93
N THR A 95 4.54 12.86 -7.81
CA THR A 95 3.83 12.78 -6.53
C THR A 95 3.18 11.42 -6.29
N ALA A 96 3.42 10.43 -7.16
CA ALA A 96 2.72 9.17 -7.10
C ALA A 96 3.08 8.36 -5.85
N SER A 97 4.31 8.43 -5.33
CA SER A 97 4.69 7.75 -4.09
C SER A 97 3.92 8.32 -2.90
N LEU A 98 3.83 9.66 -2.83
CA LEU A 98 3.05 10.37 -1.82
C LEU A 98 1.56 10.00 -1.89
N ASP A 99 1.00 9.94 -3.10
CA ASP A 99 -0.37 9.54 -3.36
C ASP A 99 -0.66 8.09 -2.90
N VAL A 100 0.28 7.18 -3.13
CA VAL A 100 0.19 5.79 -2.64
C VAL A 100 0.23 5.77 -1.11
N HIS A 101 1.12 6.53 -0.48
CA HIS A 101 1.18 6.59 0.98
C HIS A 101 -0.11 7.15 1.60
N TYR A 102 -0.71 8.21 1.04
CA TYR A 102 -1.99 8.71 1.53
C TYR A 102 -3.11 7.69 1.41
N GLY A 103 -3.16 6.92 0.32
CA GLY A 103 -4.11 5.81 0.25
C GLY A 103 -3.81 4.72 1.29
N LEU A 104 -2.54 4.40 1.56
CA LEU A 104 -2.18 3.42 2.60
C LEU A 104 -2.64 3.87 3.99
N ASP A 105 -2.55 5.16 4.29
CA ASP A 105 -3.06 5.73 5.54
C ASP A 105 -4.56 5.50 5.69
N GLU A 106 -5.36 5.69 4.63
CA GLU A 106 -6.79 5.40 4.66
C GLU A 106 -7.10 3.93 5.01
N VAL A 107 -6.25 3.00 4.55
CA VAL A 107 -6.42 1.59 4.89
C VAL A 107 -5.97 1.24 6.28
N ASN A 108 -4.95 1.92 6.80
CA ASN A 108 -4.63 1.83 8.22
C ASN A 108 -5.79 2.36 9.07
N GLN A 109 -6.40 3.48 8.70
CA GLN A 109 -7.59 4.00 9.37
C GLN A 109 -8.77 3.00 9.34
N CYS A 110 -8.95 2.27 8.23
CA CYS A 110 -10.00 1.24 8.17
C CYS A 110 -9.65 0.06 9.11
N GLN A 111 -8.39 -0.39 9.11
CA GLN A 111 -7.95 -1.43 10.05
C GLN A 111 -8.18 -1.01 11.50
N ASP A 112 -7.92 0.26 11.84
CA ASP A 112 -8.16 0.81 13.16
C ASP A 112 -9.65 0.87 13.50
N ALA A 113 -10.50 1.22 12.53
CA ALA A 113 -11.96 1.20 12.70
C ALA A 113 -12.49 -0.22 12.95
N LEU A 114 -12.00 -1.22 12.22
CA LEU A 114 -12.35 -2.62 12.44
C LEU A 114 -11.91 -3.11 13.82
N THR A 115 -10.69 -2.73 14.22
CA THR A 115 -10.12 -3.13 15.52
C THR A 115 -10.88 -2.49 16.68
N SER A 116 -11.12 -1.18 16.60
CA SER A 116 -11.86 -0.41 17.61
C SER A 116 -13.33 -0.81 17.69
N GLY A 117 -13.93 -1.18 16.55
CA GLY A 117 -15.28 -1.73 16.46
C GLY A 117 -15.40 -3.20 16.84
N HIS A 118 -14.31 -3.83 17.29
CA HIS A 118 -14.23 -5.25 17.62
C HIS A 118 -14.81 -6.17 16.52
N VAL A 119 -14.60 -5.81 15.25
CA VAL A 119 -15.13 -6.53 14.10
C VAL A 119 -14.35 -7.83 13.90
N GLN A 120 -14.97 -8.96 14.24
CA GLN A 120 -14.40 -10.30 14.08
C GLN A 120 -15.00 -10.98 12.84
N ILE A 121 -14.71 -10.42 11.66
CA ILE A 121 -15.17 -10.95 10.37
C ILE A 121 -13.95 -11.27 9.52
N ASP A 122 -13.66 -12.55 9.33
CA ASP A 122 -12.45 -13.02 8.63
C ASP A 122 -12.32 -12.46 7.21
N SER A 123 -13.44 -12.30 6.50
CA SER A 123 -13.45 -11.72 5.16
C SER A 123 -13.08 -10.23 5.16
N ALA A 124 -13.36 -9.49 6.25
CA ALA A 124 -12.92 -8.10 6.38
C ALA A 124 -11.40 -8.04 6.56
N THR A 125 -10.86 -8.81 7.51
CA THR A 125 -9.42 -8.85 7.80
C THR A 125 -8.59 -9.29 6.59
N SER A 126 -8.98 -10.37 5.92
CA SER A 126 -8.29 -10.86 4.73
C SER A 126 -8.32 -9.86 3.56
N THR A 127 -9.44 -9.16 3.38
CA THR A 127 -9.56 -8.11 2.35
C THR A 127 -8.58 -6.96 2.62
N ILE A 128 -8.43 -6.52 3.88
CA ILE A 128 -7.46 -5.48 4.24
C ILE A 128 -6.01 -5.91 3.95
N GLN A 129 -5.64 -7.14 4.31
CA GLN A 129 -4.29 -7.65 4.07
C GLN A 129 -3.96 -7.73 2.57
N LYS A 130 -4.91 -8.23 1.76
CA LYS A 130 -4.76 -8.26 0.31
C LYS A 130 -4.52 -6.85 -0.24
N TRP A 131 -5.24 -5.87 0.29
CA TRP A 131 -5.13 -4.50 -0.17
C TRP A 131 -3.78 -3.86 0.17
N LYS A 132 -3.28 -4.05 1.41
CA LYS A 132 -1.94 -3.58 1.80
C LYS A 132 -0.85 -4.12 0.87
N THR A 133 -0.94 -5.39 0.51
CA THR A 133 -0.01 -6.01 -0.45
C THR A 133 -0.03 -5.33 -1.83
N VAL A 134 -1.21 -4.88 -2.30
CA VAL A 134 -1.33 -4.17 -3.57
C VAL A 134 -0.69 -2.78 -3.49
N TYR A 135 -0.84 -2.10 -2.35
CA TYR A 135 -0.22 -0.79 -2.13
C TYR A 135 1.28 -0.88 -1.97
N ASP A 136 1.80 -1.88 -1.25
CA ASP A 136 3.23 -2.14 -1.15
C ASP A 136 3.86 -2.38 -2.53
N ALA A 137 3.15 -3.09 -3.41
CA ALA A 137 3.59 -3.31 -4.79
C ALA A 137 3.57 -2.02 -5.62
N ALA A 138 2.51 -1.20 -5.49
CA ALA A 138 2.42 0.10 -6.16
C ALA A 138 3.54 1.04 -5.70
N ASP A 139 3.75 1.16 -4.39
CA ASP A 139 4.80 1.97 -3.78
C ASP A 139 6.18 1.58 -4.31
N ALA A 140 6.52 0.29 -4.28
CA ALA A 140 7.80 -0.20 -4.79
C ALA A 140 8.03 0.16 -6.27
N THR A 141 6.99 0.04 -7.11
CA THR A 141 7.10 0.35 -8.53
C THR A 141 7.24 1.84 -8.81
N VAL A 142 6.56 2.68 -8.02
CA VAL A 142 6.60 4.13 -8.16
C VAL A 142 7.90 4.70 -7.59
N ALA A 143 8.35 4.21 -6.44
CA ALA A 143 9.62 4.59 -5.83
C ALA A 143 10.82 4.27 -6.74
N THR A 144 10.71 3.28 -7.63
CA THR A 144 11.75 3.01 -8.64
C THR A 144 11.82 4.12 -9.71
N LEU A 145 10.75 4.90 -9.90
CA LEU A 145 10.67 5.96 -10.91
C LEU A 145 10.94 7.36 -10.34
N GLU A 146 10.63 7.58 -9.06
CA GLU A 146 10.71 8.90 -8.41
C GLU A 146 11.99 9.11 -7.58
N ASN A 147 12.82 8.07 -7.40
CA ASN A 147 14.11 8.14 -6.67
C ASN A 147 15.31 8.38 -7.58
#